data_AF-A0A432DTQ7-F1
#
_entry.id   AF-A0A432DTQ7-F1
#
_cell.length_a   1.000
_cell.length_b   1.000
_cell.length_c   1.000
_cell.angle_alpha   90.00
_cell.angle_beta   90.00
_cell.angle_gamma   90.00
#
_symmetry.space_group_name_H-M   'P 1'
#
loop_
_entity.id
_entity.type
_entity.pdbx_description
1 polymer ?
#
loop_
_entity_poly.entity_id
_entity_poly.type
_entity_poly.pdbx_seq_one_letter_code
_entity_poly.pdbx_strand_id
1 'polypeptide(L)'
;MKLDKVRSNRAQLLQQAEKEYQQRKGELNALKLIDRPLWKKQYAEAVQVLENEYQLRKEILMGYSDPQSLRKSIFYNTCKEYIDAMTTKDPQQMYSVWKGLSERNYSGTKEVFTAQWNDQRKDDYALMDLMNAFGNCASNSFRPKTDENGTLLKAFDEVFIKLKRDCDQP
;
A
#
# COMPACT_ATOMS: atom_id res chain seq x y z
N MET A 1 -10.19 -7.54 -3.95
CA MET A 1 -10.57 -6.82 -5.19
C MET A 1 -10.67 -7.83 -6.32
N LYS A 2 -11.75 -7.88 -7.11
CA LYS A 2 -11.86 -8.85 -8.23
C LYS A 2 -11.01 -8.38 -9.41
N LEU A 3 -10.02 -9.17 -9.81
CA LEU A 3 -9.07 -8.87 -10.89
C LEU A 3 -9.73 -8.31 -12.16
N ASP A 4 -10.82 -8.94 -12.59
CA ASP A 4 -11.57 -8.57 -13.80
C ASP A 4 -12.18 -7.16 -13.69
N LYS A 5 -12.57 -6.74 -12.49
CA LYS A 5 -13.09 -5.39 -12.24
C LYS A 5 -12.00 -4.33 -12.38
N VAL A 6 -10.77 -4.64 -11.97
CA VAL A 6 -9.63 -3.73 -12.12
C VAL A 6 -9.27 -3.58 -13.59
N ARG A 7 -9.12 -4.70 -14.29
CA ARG A 7 -8.79 -4.73 -15.73
C ARG A 7 -9.82 -3.94 -16.55
N SER A 8 -11.10 -4.16 -16.29
CA SER A 8 -12.20 -3.52 -17.04
C SER A 8 -12.38 -2.03 -16.74
N ASN A 9 -11.97 -1.55 -15.56
CA ASN A 9 -12.20 -0.16 -15.13
C ASN A 9 -10.89 0.61 -14.90
N ARG A 10 -9.74 0.11 -15.37
CA ARG A 10 -8.41 0.64 -15.04
C ARG A 10 -8.30 2.15 -15.24
N ALA A 11 -8.75 2.66 -16.39
CA ALA A 11 -8.65 4.09 -16.70
C ALA A 11 -9.43 4.95 -15.69
N GLN A 12 -10.66 4.54 -15.35
CA GLN A 12 -11.48 5.23 -14.35
C GLN A 12 -10.85 5.15 -12.95
N LEU A 13 -10.33 3.98 -12.57
CA LEU A 13 -9.68 3.78 -11.28
C LEU A 13 -8.39 4.61 -11.14
N LEU A 14 -7.61 4.74 -12.22
CA LEU A 14 -6.41 5.59 -12.25
C LEU A 14 -6.78 7.08 -12.15
N GLN A 15 -7.81 7.52 -12.89
CA GLN A 15 -8.31 8.89 -12.79
C GLN A 15 -8.83 9.20 -11.39
N GLN A 16 -9.53 8.24 -10.77
CA GLN A 16 -10.02 8.36 -9.41
C GLN A 16 -8.86 8.42 -8.39
N ALA A 17 -7.82 7.60 -8.56
CA ALA A 17 -6.62 7.64 -7.74
C ALA A 17 -5.89 9.00 -7.84
N GLU A 18 -5.78 9.56 -9.04
CA GLU A 18 -5.23 10.91 -9.26
C GLU A 18 -6.06 11.98 -8.54
N LYS A 19 -7.38 11.95 -8.71
CA LYS A 19 -8.29 12.91 -8.07
C LYS A 19 -8.18 12.87 -6.55
N GLU A 20 -8.19 11.68 -5.96
CA GLU A 20 -8.04 11.51 -4.51
C GLU A 20 -6.68 11.98 -4.01
N TYR A 21 -5.60 11.71 -4.75
CA TYR A 21 -4.27 12.20 -4.42
C TYR A 21 -4.20 13.73 -4.44
N GLN A 22 -4.69 14.38 -5.50
CA GLN A 22 -4.68 15.84 -5.61
C GLN A 22 -5.54 16.49 -4.52
N GLN A 23 -6.70 15.90 -4.20
CA GLN A 23 -7.54 16.38 -3.11
C GLN A 23 -6.79 16.32 -1.77
N ARG A 24 -6.26 15.15 -1.39
CA ARG A 24 -5.53 14.97 -0.12
C ARG A 24 -4.28 15.83 -0.04
N LYS A 25 -3.58 16.01 -1.16
CA LYS A 25 -2.42 16.90 -1.25
C LYS A 25 -2.82 18.36 -1.03
N GLY A 26 -3.96 18.78 -1.59
CA GLY A 26 -4.54 20.10 -1.35
C GLY A 26 -4.91 20.31 0.12
N GLU A 27 -5.58 19.35 0.74
CA GLU A 27 -5.92 19.36 2.17
C GLU A 27 -4.67 19.47 3.04
N LEU A 28 -3.63 18.68 2.74
CA LEU A 28 -2.36 18.69 3.45
C LEU A 28 -1.65 20.05 3.32
N ASN A 29 -1.55 20.59 2.11
CA ASN A 29 -0.91 21.89 1.85
C ASN A 29 -1.68 23.08 2.46
N ALA A 30 -2.98 22.93 2.70
CA ALA A 30 -3.80 23.97 3.33
C ALA A 30 -3.65 24.02 4.86
N LEU A 31 -2.96 23.05 5.47
CA LEU A 31 -2.72 23.04 6.90
C LEU A 31 -1.85 24.23 7.34
N LYS A 32 -2.31 24.93 8.39
CA LYS A 32 -1.47 25.89 9.10
C LYS A 32 -0.55 25.14 10.04
N LEU A 33 0.72 25.03 9.67
CA LEU A 33 1.72 24.36 10.49
C LEU A 33 2.13 25.25 11.66
N ILE A 34 2.27 24.62 12.83
CA ILE A 34 2.96 25.23 13.96
C ILE A 34 4.43 25.37 13.58
N ASP A 35 4.99 26.56 13.74
CA ASP A 35 6.37 26.86 13.35
C ASP A 35 7.39 26.28 14.35
N ARG A 36 7.43 24.95 14.46
CA ARG A 36 8.45 24.20 15.20
C ARG A 36 9.02 23.06 14.36
N PRO A 37 10.30 22.69 14.55
CA PRO A 37 10.96 21.67 13.74
C PRO A 37 10.24 20.31 13.71
N LEU A 38 9.67 19.88 14.84
CA LEU A 38 8.94 18.62 14.93
C LEU A 38 7.75 18.57 13.97
N TRP A 39 6.91 19.61 13.97
CA TRP A 39 5.71 19.66 13.12
C TRP A 39 6.06 19.80 11.63
N LYS A 40 7.13 20.53 11.30
CA LYS A 40 7.66 20.58 9.92
C LYS A 40 8.15 19.22 9.45
N LYS A 41 8.82 18.46 10.32
CA LYS A 41 9.27 17.10 10.03
C LYS A 41 8.09 16.16 9.81
N GLN A 42 7.08 16.18 10.69
CA GLN A 42 5.86 15.38 10.54
C GLN A 42 5.10 15.71 9.26
N TYR A 43 5.03 16.99 8.88
CA TYR A 43 4.45 17.40 7.61
C TYR A 43 5.21 16.81 6.41
N ALA A 44 6.54 16.92 6.40
CA ALA A 44 7.37 16.37 5.32
C ALA A 44 7.22 14.85 5.20
N GLU A 45 7.19 14.13 6.33
CA GLU A 45 6.91 12.70 6.38
C GLU A 45 5.52 12.38 5.82
N ALA A 46 4.48 13.12 6.22
CA ALA A 46 3.12 12.95 5.71
C ALA A 46 3.01 13.17 4.20
N VAL A 47 3.70 14.19 3.65
CA VAL A 47 3.77 14.44 2.20
C VAL A 47 4.41 13.25 1.48
N GLN A 48 5.52 12.73 2.00
CA GLN A 48 6.23 11.59 1.41
C GLN A 48 5.39 10.31 1.47
N VAL A 49 4.69 10.06 2.59
CA VAL A 49 3.78 8.92 2.72
C VAL A 49 2.64 9.02 1.69
N LEU A 50 2.01 10.19 1.57
CA LEU A 50 0.93 10.40 0.61
C LEU A 50 1.39 10.15 -0.84
N GLU A 51 2.57 10.63 -1.21
CA GLU A 51 3.15 10.39 -2.54
C GLU A 51 3.37 8.89 -2.77
N ASN A 52 3.99 8.19 -1.82
CA ASN A 52 4.28 6.76 -1.95
C ASN A 52 3.00 5.90 -1.97
N GLU A 53 1.97 6.26 -1.19
CA GLU A 53 0.65 5.60 -1.25
C GLU A 53 0.01 5.76 -2.63
N TYR A 54 0.09 6.96 -3.21
CA TYR A 54 -0.41 7.22 -4.55
C TYR A 54 0.35 6.43 -5.61
N GLN A 55 1.68 6.44 -5.59
CA GLN A 55 2.50 5.64 -6.52
C GLN A 55 2.20 4.15 -6.39
N LEU A 56 2.14 3.62 -5.17
CA LEU A 56 1.79 2.23 -4.93
C LEU A 56 0.42 1.88 -5.52
N ARG A 57 -0.59 2.73 -5.32
CA ARG A 57 -1.93 2.50 -5.87
C ARG A 57 -1.93 2.48 -7.39
N LYS A 58 -1.20 3.40 -8.05
CA LYS A 58 -1.06 3.37 -9.52
C LYS A 58 -0.40 2.09 -10.00
N GLU A 59 0.70 1.71 -9.37
CA GLU A 59 1.48 0.54 -9.75
C GLU A 59 0.68 -0.74 -9.57
N ILE A 60 -0.11 -0.88 -8.51
CA ILE A 60 -1.04 -2.01 -8.33
C ILE A 60 -2.10 -2.03 -9.45
N LEU A 61 -2.74 -0.89 -9.75
CA LEU A 61 -3.76 -0.81 -10.81
C LEU A 61 -3.19 -1.14 -12.19
N MET A 62 -1.97 -0.67 -12.48
CA MET A 62 -1.25 -0.98 -13.70
C MET A 62 -0.82 -2.44 -13.74
N GLY A 63 -0.23 -2.95 -12.67
CA GLY A 63 0.30 -4.31 -12.54
C GLY A 63 -0.74 -5.40 -12.72
N TYR A 64 -1.99 -5.17 -12.28
CA TYR A 64 -3.08 -6.12 -12.54
C TYR A 64 -3.42 -6.28 -14.03
N SER A 65 -3.11 -5.29 -14.85
CA SER A 65 -3.37 -5.32 -16.30
C SER A 65 -2.13 -5.66 -17.12
N ASP A 66 -0.97 -5.15 -16.70
CA ASP A 66 0.33 -5.42 -17.29
C ASP A 66 1.38 -5.54 -16.18
N PRO A 67 1.66 -6.76 -15.69
CA PRO A 67 2.66 -6.96 -14.64
C PRO A 67 4.04 -6.42 -15.01
N GLN A 68 4.40 -6.39 -16.29
CA GLN A 68 5.72 -5.91 -16.75
C GLN A 68 5.94 -4.44 -16.39
N SER A 69 4.88 -3.65 -16.22
CA SER A 69 5.00 -2.25 -15.78
C SER A 69 5.72 -2.12 -14.44
N LEU A 70 5.64 -3.14 -13.57
CA LEU A 70 6.23 -3.14 -12.24
C LEU A 70 7.76 -3.19 -12.25
N ARG A 71 8.41 -3.54 -13.36
CA ARG A 71 9.90 -3.48 -13.46
C ARG A 71 10.45 -2.07 -13.32
N LYS A 72 9.61 -1.05 -13.55
CA LYS A 72 9.96 0.37 -13.38
C LYS A 72 9.43 0.94 -12.05
N SER A 73 8.92 0.09 -11.18
CA SER A 73 8.38 0.49 -9.87
C SER A 73 9.44 1.18 -9.03
N ILE A 74 9.04 2.22 -8.30
CA ILE A 74 9.93 2.83 -7.29
C ILE A 74 10.25 1.87 -6.14
N PHE A 75 9.41 0.83 -5.96
CA PHE A 75 9.56 -0.21 -4.95
C PHE A 75 10.29 -1.46 -5.49
N TYR A 76 10.83 -1.43 -6.71
CA TYR A 76 11.45 -2.60 -7.34
C TYR A 76 12.51 -3.25 -6.46
N ASN A 77 13.49 -2.48 -5.99
CA ASN A 77 14.58 -3.02 -5.18
C ASN A 77 14.10 -3.56 -3.84
N THR A 78 13.07 -2.94 -3.25
CA THR A 78 12.52 -3.33 -1.95
C THR A 78 11.69 -4.61 -2.04
N CYS A 79 10.93 -4.77 -3.14
CA CYS A 79 9.96 -5.85 -3.32
C CYS A 79 10.30 -6.75 -4.52
N LYS A 80 11.60 -6.90 -4.80
CA LYS A 80 12.14 -7.58 -5.98
C LYS A 80 11.62 -9.01 -6.15
N GLU A 81 11.54 -9.78 -5.06
CA GLU A 81 11.04 -11.17 -5.06
C GLU A 81 9.67 -11.26 -5.75
N TYR A 82 8.73 -10.41 -5.34
CA TYR A 82 7.36 -10.43 -5.87
C TYR A 82 7.28 -9.89 -7.29
N ILE A 83 8.00 -8.81 -7.59
CA ILE A 83 8.00 -8.22 -8.94
C ILE A 83 8.65 -9.16 -9.95
N ASP A 84 9.77 -9.79 -9.62
CA ASP A 84 10.41 -10.76 -10.51
C ASP A 84 9.49 -11.96 -10.74
N ALA A 85 8.79 -12.44 -9.70
CA ALA A 85 7.81 -13.52 -9.82
C ALA A 85 6.63 -13.16 -10.74
N MET A 86 6.11 -11.93 -10.68
CA MET A 86 5.00 -11.51 -11.55
C MET A 86 5.44 -11.14 -12.96
N THR A 87 6.72 -10.82 -13.17
CA THR A 87 7.24 -10.35 -14.47
C THR A 87 8.10 -11.39 -15.19
N THR A 88 8.28 -12.57 -14.62
CA THR A 88 8.98 -13.68 -15.27
C THR A 88 8.21 -14.19 -16.50
N LYS A 89 8.93 -14.83 -17.41
CA LYS A 89 8.36 -15.58 -18.53
C LYS A 89 8.13 -17.05 -18.17
N ASP A 90 8.66 -17.51 -17.04
CA ASP A 90 8.55 -18.88 -16.57
C ASP A 90 7.47 -19.01 -15.48
N PRO A 91 6.31 -19.61 -15.78
CA PRO A 91 5.25 -19.80 -14.80
C PRO A 91 5.69 -20.58 -13.56
N GLN A 92 6.67 -21.49 -13.67
CA GLN A 92 7.15 -22.26 -12.52
C GLN A 92 7.83 -21.38 -11.48
N GLN A 93 8.56 -20.35 -11.93
CA GLN A 93 9.17 -19.37 -11.03
C GLN A 93 8.09 -18.56 -10.29
N MET A 94 7.04 -18.12 -10.99
CA MET A 94 5.90 -17.44 -10.37
C MET A 94 5.22 -18.32 -9.31
N TYR A 95 4.95 -19.58 -9.66
CA TYR A 95 4.30 -20.53 -8.76
C TYR A 95 5.14 -20.90 -7.55
N SER A 96 6.47 -20.97 -7.69
CA SER A 96 7.38 -21.24 -6.58
C SER A 96 7.27 -20.16 -5.50
N VAL A 97 7.30 -18.88 -5.89
CA VAL A 97 7.17 -17.75 -4.97
C VAL A 97 5.75 -17.70 -4.37
N TRP A 98 4.72 -17.92 -5.18
CA TRP A 98 3.33 -17.97 -4.70
C TRP A 98 3.10 -19.09 -3.68
N LYS A 99 3.64 -20.28 -3.91
CA LYS A 99 3.57 -21.39 -2.95
C LYS A 99 4.27 -21.02 -1.64
N GLY A 100 5.46 -20.42 -1.72
CA GLY A 100 6.17 -19.92 -0.54
C GLY A 100 5.42 -18.83 0.23
N LEU A 101 4.57 -18.02 -0.42
CA LEU A 101 3.67 -17.09 0.26
C LEU A 101 2.57 -17.82 1.04
N SER A 102 1.94 -18.83 0.44
CA SER A 102 0.93 -19.64 1.13
C SER A 102 1.51 -20.33 2.36
N GLU A 103 2.74 -20.81 2.27
CA GLU A 103 3.41 -21.52 3.38
C GLU A 103 3.79 -20.58 4.53
N ARG A 104 4.10 -19.32 4.25
CA ARG A 104 4.39 -18.32 5.30
C ARG A 104 3.12 -17.85 6.04
N ASN A 105 1.96 -17.94 5.40
CA ASN A 105 0.68 -17.42 5.89
C ASN A 105 -0.27 -18.51 6.42
N TYR A 106 0.26 -19.60 6.99
CA TYR A 106 -0.47 -20.83 7.37
C TYR A 106 -1.50 -20.71 8.54
N SER A 107 -2.21 -19.60 8.67
CA SER A 107 -3.29 -19.38 9.63
C SER A 107 -4.67 -19.86 9.12
N GLY A 108 -4.75 -21.05 8.52
CA GLY A 108 -6.03 -21.69 8.15
C GLY A 108 -6.45 -21.60 6.67
N THR A 109 -5.55 -21.26 5.76
CA THR A 109 -5.84 -21.03 4.33
C THR A 109 -5.45 -22.18 3.39
N LYS A 110 -5.02 -23.33 3.92
CA LYS A 110 -4.48 -24.46 3.13
C LYS A 110 -5.46 -25.00 2.08
N GLU A 111 -6.71 -25.16 2.47
CA GLU A 111 -7.76 -25.71 1.61
C GLU A 111 -8.10 -24.74 0.49
N VAL A 112 -8.16 -23.44 0.80
CA VAL A 112 -8.38 -22.36 -0.18
C VAL A 112 -7.23 -22.34 -1.20
N PHE A 113 -5.98 -22.36 -0.74
CA PHE A 113 -4.82 -22.40 -1.63
C PHE A 113 -4.81 -23.66 -2.50
N THR A 114 -5.12 -24.83 -1.92
CA THR A 114 -5.17 -26.10 -2.66
C THR A 114 -6.25 -26.07 -3.75
N ALA A 115 -7.41 -25.47 -3.46
CA ALA A 115 -8.46 -25.28 -4.46
C ALA A 115 -8.00 -24.35 -5.59
N GLN A 116 -7.42 -23.20 -5.26
CA GLN A 116 -6.88 -22.25 -6.25
C GLN A 116 -5.74 -22.83 -7.09
N TRP A 117 -4.89 -23.66 -6.49
CA TRP A 117 -3.77 -24.31 -7.16
C TRP A 117 -4.21 -25.30 -8.25
N ASN A 118 -5.38 -25.92 -8.07
CA ASN A 118 -5.95 -26.90 -9.00
C ASN A 118 -7.00 -26.29 -9.94
N ASP A 119 -7.31 -25.00 -9.82
CA ASP A 119 -8.28 -24.29 -10.65
C ASP A 119 -7.68 -23.92 -12.02
N GLN A 120 -8.51 -23.83 -13.07
CA GLN A 120 -8.07 -23.39 -14.39
C GLN A 120 -7.58 -21.92 -14.40
N ARG A 121 -8.04 -21.11 -13.45
CA ARG A 121 -7.64 -19.71 -13.24
C ARG A 121 -6.43 -19.57 -12.30
N LYS A 122 -5.66 -20.63 -12.08
CA LYS A 122 -4.47 -20.64 -11.22
C LYS A 122 -3.56 -19.42 -11.40
N ASP A 123 -3.33 -18.98 -12.64
CA ASP A 123 -2.48 -17.83 -12.94
C ASP A 123 -3.03 -16.52 -12.41
N ASP A 124 -4.35 -16.32 -12.51
CA ASP A 124 -5.02 -15.15 -11.96
C ASP A 124 -4.91 -15.14 -10.42
N TYR A 125 -5.08 -16.30 -9.76
CA TYR A 125 -4.91 -16.41 -8.31
C TYR A 125 -3.47 -16.12 -7.87
N ALA A 126 -2.49 -16.69 -8.57
CA ALA A 126 -1.08 -16.43 -8.32
C ALA A 126 -0.76 -14.93 -8.43
N LEU A 127 -1.22 -14.29 -9.51
CA LEU A 127 -1.04 -12.86 -9.73
C LEU A 127 -1.70 -12.03 -8.62
N MET A 128 -2.93 -12.38 -8.21
CA MET A 128 -3.64 -11.67 -7.14
C MET A 128 -2.89 -11.73 -5.80
N ASP A 129 -2.41 -12.90 -5.41
CA ASP A 129 -1.70 -13.07 -4.15
C ASP A 129 -0.31 -12.44 -4.17
N LEU A 130 0.42 -12.57 -5.27
CA LEU A 130 1.69 -11.86 -5.47
C LEU A 130 1.49 -10.35 -5.47
N MET A 131 0.39 -9.85 -6.03
CA MET A 131 0.08 -8.42 -5.99
C MET A 131 -0.26 -7.93 -4.59
N ASN A 132 -0.96 -8.72 -3.80
CA ASN A 132 -1.20 -8.41 -2.40
C ASN A 132 0.11 -8.42 -1.60
N ALA A 133 0.99 -9.40 -1.83
CA ALA A 133 2.29 -9.48 -1.18
C ALA A 133 3.20 -8.28 -1.54
N PHE A 134 3.22 -7.91 -2.83
CA PHE A 134 3.87 -6.67 -3.29
C PHE A 134 3.30 -5.44 -2.58
N GLY A 135 1.97 -5.30 -2.53
CA GLY A 135 1.30 -4.18 -1.87
C GLY A 135 1.67 -4.07 -0.39
N ASN A 136 1.68 -5.20 0.32
CA ASN A 136 2.10 -5.25 1.72
C ASN A 136 3.58 -4.88 1.89
N CYS A 137 4.47 -5.47 1.08
CA CYS A 137 5.90 -5.17 1.08
C CYS A 137 6.18 -3.67 0.86
N ALA A 138 5.60 -3.09 -0.19
CA ALA A 138 5.79 -1.69 -0.53
C ALA A 138 5.20 -0.78 0.56
N SER A 139 3.97 -1.05 1.03
CA SER A 139 3.36 -0.23 2.09
C SER A 139 4.20 -0.21 3.38
N ASN A 140 4.80 -1.34 3.75
CA ASN A 140 5.66 -1.42 4.92
C ASN A 140 6.99 -0.69 4.75
N SER A 141 7.43 -0.43 3.51
CA SER A 141 8.72 0.23 3.27
C SER A 141 8.70 1.75 3.47
N PHE A 142 7.53 2.37 3.41
CA PHE A 142 7.38 3.82 3.57
C PHE A 142 6.48 4.24 4.72
N ARG A 143 5.80 3.30 5.39
CA ARG A 143 5.03 3.63 6.60
C ARG A 143 5.95 4.19 7.69
N PRO A 144 5.57 5.31 8.32
CA PRO A 144 6.31 5.82 9.47
C PRO A 144 6.36 4.75 10.56
N LYS A 145 7.51 4.67 11.24
CA LYS A 145 7.61 3.83 12.44
C LYS A 145 6.74 4.41 13.54
N THR A 146 6.17 3.55 14.36
CA THR A 146 5.44 3.95 15.57
C THR A 146 6.35 4.80 16.46
N ASP A 147 5.81 5.89 17.00
CA ASP A 147 6.50 6.71 18.00
C ASP A 147 6.49 6.00 19.36
N GLU A 148 7.43 5.08 19.54
CA GLU A 148 7.56 4.26 20.75
C GLU A 148 7.79 5.09 22.02
N ASN A 149 8.38 6.29 21.87
CA ASN A 149 8.74 7.16 23.00
C ASN A 149 7.64 8.17 23.37
N GLY A 150 6.53 8.19 22.62
CA GLY A 150 5.42 9.13 22.80
C GLY A 150 5.84 10.60 22.64
N THR A 151 6.87 10.87 21.84
CA THR A 151 7.41 12.21 21.59
C THR A 151 6.37 13.12 20.94
N LEU A 152 5.60 12.61 20.00
CA LEU A 152 4.52 13.32 19.31
C LEU A 152 3.37 13.65 20.26
N LEU A 153 3.00 12.70 21.12
CA LEU A 153 1.96 12.91 22.12
C LEU A 153 2.37 14.01 23.12
N LYS A 154 3.59 13.95 23.65
CA LYS A 154 4.11 14.99 24.55
C LYS A 154 4.13 16.37 23.89
N ALA A 155 4.61 16.45 22.65
CA ALA A 155 4.63 17.72 21.92
C ALA A 155 3.24 18.23 21.56
N PHE A 156 2.26 17.34 21.36
CA PHE A 156 0.86 17.71 21.21
C PHE A 156 0.32 18.35 22.49
N ASP A 157 0.53 17.71 23.65
CA ASP A 157 0.05 18.21 24.95
C ASP A 157 0.67 19.57 25.33
N GLU A 158 1.93 19.82 24.95
CA GLU A 158 2.59 21.13 25.12
C GLU A 158 1.91 22.27 24.35
N VAL A 159 1.31 21.96 23.19
CA VAL A 159 0.66 22.96 22.34
C VAL A 159 -0.81 23.13 22.73
N PHE A 160 -1.49 22.04 23.11
CA PHE A 160 -2.93 22.00 23.33
C PHE A 160 -3.31 21.88 24.81
N ILE A 161 -2.72 22.76 25.63
CA ILE A 161 -2.76 22.75 27.11
C ILE A 161 -4.19 22.90 27.70
N LYS A 162 -5.16 23.43 26.92
CA LYS A 162 -6.57 23.57 27.32
C LYS A 162 -7.51 23.20 26.17
N LEU A 163 -7.62 21.92 25.86
CA LEU A 163 -8.77 21.44 25.10
C LEU A 163 -10.01 21.59 25.98
N LYS A 164 -10.88 22.56 25.69
CA LYS A 164 -12.24 22.54 26.24
C LYS A 164 -12.93 21.32 25.66
N ARG A 165 -13.08 20.27 26.48
CA ARG A 165 -14.06 19.23 26.21
C ARG A 165 -15.42 19.82 26.54
N ASP A 166 -16.08 20.41 25.55
CA ASP A 166 -17.53 20.62 25.61
C ASP A 166 -18.17 19.22 25.46
N CYS A 167 -18.01 18.40 26.49
CA CYS A 167 -18.86 17.24 26.66
C CYS A 167 -20.10 17.77 27.37
N ASP A 168 -21.11 18.16 26.59
CA ASP A 168 -22.47 18.29 27.11
C ASP A 168 -22.85 16.92 27.67
N GLN A 169 -22.84 16.78 29.00
CA GLN A 169 -23.43 15.62 29.66
C GLN A 169 -24.94 15.70 29.47
N PRO A 170 -25.62 14.60 29.07
CA PRO A 170 -27.08 14.52 29.08
C PRO A 170 -27.65 14.56 30.50
#